data_AF-A0A8M1FFH5-F1
#
_entry.id   AF-A0A8M1FFH5-F1
#
_cell.length_a   1.000
_cell.length_b   1.000
_cell.length_c   1.000
_cell.angle_alpha   90.00
_cell.angle_beta   90.00
_cell.angle_gamma   90.00
#
_symmetry.space_group_name_H-M   'P 1'
#
loop_
_entity.id
_entity.type
_entity.pdbx_description
1 polymer ?
#
loop_
_entity_poly.entity_id
_entity_poly.type
_entity_poly.pdbx_seq_one_letter_code
_entity_poly.pdbx_strand_id
1 'polypeptide(L)' 'MRHSLSGLLFLLLISLPSGNGLFGNDGVEIRTCTALKGRCFFGCRVGWKWVAFCHNILSCCTKMEKNIPPQVKEP' A
#
# COMPACT_ATOMS: atom_id res chain seq x y z
N MET A 1 -20.89 21.80 19.69
CA MET A 1 -20.42 20.41 19.47
C MET A 1 -20.03 20.11 18.01
N ARG A 2 -19.52 21.08 17.23
CA ARG A 2 -19.16 20.88 15.80
C ARG A 2 -17.67 20.59 15.57
N HIS A 3 -16.80 20.97 16.52
CA HIS A 3 -15.34 20.76 16.45
C HIS A 3 -14.91 19.33 16.80
N SER A 4 -15.76 18.56 17.50
CA SER A 4 -15.46 17.17 17.89
C SER A 4 -15.31 16.25 16.68
N LEU A 5 -16.14 16.44 15.64
CA LEU A 5 -16.13 15.57 14.46
C LEU A 5 -14.85 15.74 13.63
N SER A 6 -14.34 16.97 13.50
CA SER A 6 -13.09 17.23 12.79
C SER A 6 -11.90 16.57 13.52
N GLY A 7 -11.80 16.76 14.84
CA GLY A 7 -10.76 16.13 15.65
C GLY A 7 -10.82 14.60 15.60
N LEU A 8 -12.02 14.01 15.64
CA LEU A 8 -12.22 12.57 15.52
C LEU A 8 -11.78 12.04 14.14
N LEU A 9 -12.08 12.76 13.06
CA LEU A 9 -11.66 12.40 11.71
C LEU A 9 -10.14 12.46 11.55
N PHE A 10 -9.47 13.46 12.14
CA PHE A 10 -8.02 13.52 12.18
C PHE A 10 -7.42 12.36 12.98
N LEU A 11 -7.98 12.05 14.15
CA LEU A 11 -7.53 10.90 14.95
C LEU A 11 -7.73 9.58 14.21
N LEU A 12 -8.84 9.39 13.49
CA LEU A 12 -9.07 8.25 12.61
C LEU A 12 -7.99 8.18 11.52
N LEU A 13 -7.73 9.27 10.79
CA LEU A 13 -6.71 9.30 9.74
C LEU A 13 -5.29 8.96 10.23
N ILE A 14 -4.94 9.33 11.47
CA ILE A 14 -3.62 9.07 12.06
C ILE A 14 -3.56 7.66 12.71
N SER A 15 -4.67 7.17 13.24
CA SER A 15 -4.80 5.82 13.81
C SER A 15 -5.02 4.73 12.77
N LEU A 16 -5.49 5.10 11.57
CA LEU A 16 -5.34 4.27 10.38
C LEU A 16 -3.84 4.05 10.22
N PRO A 17 -3.34 2.83 10.43
CA PRO A 17 -1.91 2.55 10.45
C PRO A 17 -1.32 3.09 9.15
N SER A 18 -0.60 4.21 9.26
CA SER A 18 0.23 4.77 8.21
C SER A 18 1.32 3.74 7.95
N GLY A 19 1.02 2.74 7.13
CA GLY A 19 1.95 1.66 6.83
C GLY A 19 1.45 0.23 7.04
N ASN A 20 0.17 -0.04 7.35
CA ASN A 20 -0.33 -1.42 7.24
C ASN A 20 -0.91 -1.76 5.86
N GLY A 21 -0.06 -1.59 4.84
CA GLY A 21 0.08 -2.66 3.84
C GLY A 21 0.70 -3.96 4.43
N LEU A 22 1.09 -3.94 5.71
CA LEU A 22 1.70 -4.99 6.54
C LEU A 22 0.77 -6.15 6.92
N PHE A 23 -0.55 -5.95 7.02
CA PHE A 23 -1.47 -7.05 7.37
C PHE A 23 -2.03 -7.74 6.11
N GLY A 24 -1.40 -8.86 5.72
CA GLY A 24 -2.03 -10.04 5.11
C GLY A 24 -2.93 -9.93 3.87
N ASN A 25 -3.17 -8.75 3.29
CA ASN A 25 -3.97 -8.60 2.09
C ASN A 25 -3.09 -8.97 0.88
N ASP A 26 -3.56 -9.77 -0.07
CA ASP A 26 -2.79 -10.02 -1.29
C ASP A 26 -2.85 -8.84 -2.29
N GLY A 27 -3.42 -7.70 -1.91
CA GLY A 27 -3.58 -6.52 -2.77
C GLY A 27 -4.76 -6.64 -3.73
N VAL A 28 -5.04 -5.57 -4.45
CA VAL A 28 -6.15 -5.54 -5.41
C VAL A 28 -5.66 -5.96 -6.79
N GLU A 29 -6.36 -6.89 -7.42
CA GLU A 29 -6.12 -7.27 -8.81
C GLU A 29 -6.80 -6.27 -9.76
N ILE A 30 -5.99 -5.58 -10.56
CA ILE A 30 -6.46 -4.70 -11.63
C ILE A 30 -5.82 -5.19 -12.90
N ARG A 31 -6.64 -5.49 -13.92
CA ARG A 31 -6.22 -6.15 -15.17
C ARG A 31 -4.92 -5.59 -15.77
N THR A 32 -4.77 -4.28 -15.80
CA THR A 32 -3.56 -3.61 -16.34
C THR A 32 -2.32 -3.84 -15.48
N CYS A 33 -2.45 -3.81 -14.15
CA CYS A 33 -1.35 -4.09 -13.23
C CYS A 33 -1.01 -5.60 -13.17
N THR A 34 -2.04 -6.45 -13.19
CA THR A 34 -1.88 -7.92 -13.20
C THR A 34 -1.17 -8.40 -14.46
N ALA A 35 -1.39 -7.75 -15.62
CA ALA A 35 -0.64 -8.04 -16.85
C ALA A 35 0.88 -7.83 -16.71
N LEU A 36 1.31 -6.97 -15.77
CA LEU A 36 2.71 -6.73 -15.43
C LEU A 36 3.20 -7.64 -14.28
N LYS A 37 2.43 -8.68 -13.92
CA LYS A 37 2.64 -9.51 -12.73
C LYS A 37 2.67 -8.69 -11.42
N GLY A 38 2.02 -7.53 -11.44
CA GLY A 38 1.91 -6.63 -10.30
C GLY A 38 0.56 -6.74 -9.61
N ARG A 39 0.46 -6.10 -8.44
CA ARG A 39 -0.79 -5.89 -7.71
C ARG A 39 -0.88 -4.48 -7.16
N CYS A 40 -2.10 -4.01 -6.95
CA CYS A 40 -2.35 -2.65 -6.51
C CYS A 40 -2.44 -2.56 -4.98
N PHE A 41 -1.71 -1.62 -4.39
CA PHE A 41 -1.65 -1.37 -2.95
C PHE A 41 -1.76 0.13 -2.64
N PHE A 42 -2.15 0.48 -1.41
CA PHE A 42 -2.09 1.87 -0.94
C PHE A 42 -0.64 2.21 -0.54
N GLY A 43 0.20 2.45 -1.56
CA GLY A 43 1.67 2.48 -1.43
C GLY A 43 2.31 1.10 -1.54
N CYS A 44 3.51 1.01 -2.10
CA CYS A 44 4.20 -0.27 -2.27
C CYS A 44 4.81 -0.76 -0.96
N ARG A 45 4.72 -2.09 -0.75
CA ARG A 45 5.33 -2.77 0.38
C ARG A 45 6.83 -2.87 0.19
N VAL A 46 7.56 -3.05 1.29
CA VAL A 46 8.98 -3.41 1.24
C VAL A 46 9.16 -4.70 0.43
N GLY A 47 10.17 -4.75 -0.45
CA GLY A 47 10.37 -5.87 -1.38
C GLY A 47 9.52 -5.80 -2.65
N TRP A 48 8.72 -4.75 -2.82
CA TRP A 48 7.97 -4.47 -4.04
C TRP A 48 8.36 -3.10 -4.59
N LYS A 49 8.49 -3.00 -5.92
CA LYS A 49 8.79 -1.75 -6.61
C LYS A 49 7.53 -1.13 -7.22
N TRP A 50 7.44 0.19 -7.14
CA TRP A 50 6.39 0.96 -7.80
C TRP A 50 6.56 0.95 -9.32
N VAL A 51 5.45 0.86 -10.06
CA VAL A 51 5.46 0.83 -11.54
C VAL A 51 4.53 1.89 -12.14
N ALA A 52 3.31 2.01 -11.61
CA ALA A 52 2.29 2.93 -12.14
C ALA A 52 1.20 3.18 -11.09
N PHE A 53 0.29 4.11 -11.35
CA PHE A 53 -0.93 4.28 -10.55
C PHE A 53 -2.02 3.28 -10.97
N CYS A 54 -2.77 2.78 -10.00
CA CYS A 54 -4.06 2.12 -10.21
C CYS A 54 -5.18 3.07 -9.75
N HIS A 55 -6.10 3.43 -10.63
CA HIS A 55 -7.29 4.25 -10.31
C HIS A 55 -6.99 5.45 -9.37
N ASN A 56 -5.95 6.21 -9.68
CA ASN A 56 -5.45 7.42 -8.99
C ASN A 56 -4.71 7.20 -7.66
N ILE A 57 -5.35 6.66 -6.62
CA ILE A 57 -4.76 6.66 -5.25
C ILE A 57 -3.96 5.41 -4.91
N LEU A 58 -4.16 4.32 -5.67
CA LEU A 58 -3.42 3.07 -5.46
C LEU A 58 -2.17 3.03 -6.34
N SER A 59 -1.18 2.29 -5.89
CA SER A 59 0.08 2.04 -6.58
C SER A 59 0.12 0.62 -7.11
N CYS A 60 0.37 0.46 -8.42
CA CYS A 60 0.74 -0.82 -9.00
C CYS A 60 2.18 -1.14 -8.60
N CYS A 61 2.35 -2.26 -7.90
CA CYS A 61 3.63 -2.70 -7.39
C CYS A 61 3.97 -4.09 -7.95
N THR A 62 5.24 -4.32 -8.25
CA THR A 62 5.74 -5.65 -8.69
C THR A 62 6.79 -6.16 -7.71
N LYS A 63 6.88 -7.49 -7.51
CA LYS A 63 7.89 -8.08 -6.62
C LYS A 63 9.29 -7.78 -7.15
N MET A 64 10.20 -7.40 -6.26
CA MET A 64 11.61 -7.22 -6.59
C MET A 64 12.28 -8.59 -6.71
N GLU A 65 13.01 -8.81 -7.81
CA GLU A 65 13.78 -10.04 -8.03
C GLU A 65 15.28 -9.85 -7.69
N LYS A 66 15.75 -8.60 -7.62
CA LYS A 66 17.14 -8.23 -7.35
C LYS A 66 17.18 -7.11 -6.32
N ASN A 67 18.28 -7.03 -5.58
CA ASN A 67 18.53 -5.98 -4.57
C ASN A 67 17.38 -5.86 -3.55
N ILE A 68 16.87 -7.00 -3.10
CA ILE A 68 15.75 -7.07 -2.16
C ILE A 68 16.23 -6.50 -0.82
N PRO A 69 15.51 -5.52 -0.22
CA PRO A 69 15.90 -4.95 1.06
C PRO A 69 15.91 -6.02 2.17
N PRO A 70 16.85 -5.97 3.13
CA PRO A 70 16.94 -6.96 4.21
C PRO A 70 15.66 -7.03 5.07
N GLN A 71 14.94 -5.92 5.20
CA GLN A 71 13.71 -5.79 5.99
C GLN A 71 12.54 -6.64 5.43
N VAL A 72 12.66 -7.20 4.23
CA VAL A 72 11.69 -8.19 3.72
C VAL A 72 11.72 -9.48 4.54
N LYS A 73 12.84 -9.78 5.20
CA LYS A 73 13.05 -11.00 5.99
C LYS A 73 12.87 -10.78 7.50
N GLU A 74 12.68 -9.54 7.94
CA GLU A 74 12.48 -9.21 9.36
C GLU A 74 10.98 -9.35 9.70
N PRO A 75 10.61 -10.11 10.74
CA PRO A 75 9.22 -10.36 11.13
C PRO A 75 8.54 -9.15 11.78
#